data_AF-A0A413IKB0-F1
#
_entry.id   AF-A0A413IKB0-F1
#
_cell.length_a   1.000
_cell.length_b   1.000
_cell.length_c   1.000
_cell.angle_alpha   90.00
_cell.angle_beta   90.00
_cell.angle_gamma   90.00
#
_symmetry.space_group_name_H-M   'P 1'
#
loop_
_entity.id
_entity.type
_entity.pdbx_description
1 polymer ?
#
loop_
_entity_poly.entity_id
_entity_poly.type
_entity_poly.pdbx_seq_one_letter_code
_entity_poly.pdbx_strand_id
1 'polypeptide(L)'
;MKTLIICGLICLLLGFFVGRYTMKEGERTTYVKGETIRDTITCFIPDTVRLSGEVHYKYRFKTDTVYRDVPTVDREGTLKSTIEDWNLIRDYKRTLFDNESGKLAVGLSVQYNELQHLTYAYTPVRERVMIVKKSVWVPFVSASFYTEGHDLSFGGGCFYHDLGFRIEYKCDGFNVGLMYKF
;
A
#
# COMPACT_ATOMS: atom_id res chain seq x y z
N MET A 1 10.38 -58.77 2.28
CA MET A 1 9.58 -57.70 2.91
C MET A 1 10.43 -56.55 3.47
N LYS A 2 11.44 -56.80 4.33
CA LYS A 2 12.31 -55.75 4.89
C LYS A 2 13.03 -54.87 3.84
N THR A 3 13.52 -55.45 2.74
CA THR A 3 14.23 -54.73 1.66
C THR A 3 13.34 -53.79 0.85
N LEU A 4 12.08 -54.14 0.62
CA LEU A 4 11.11 -53.29 -0.09
C LEU A 4 10.68 -52.07 0.74
N ILE A 5 10.56 -52.24 2.06
CA ILE A 5 10.23 -51.14 3.00
C ILE A 5 11.37 -50.12 3.04
N ILE A 6 12.62 -50.59 3.05
CA ILE A 6 13.81 -49.72 3.03
C ILE A 6 13.88 -48.94 1.71
N CYS A 7 13.61 -49.59 0.57
CA CYS A 7 13.60 -48.94 -0.74
C CYS A 7 12.50 -47.86 -0.84
N GLY A 8 11.29 -48.13 -0.33
CA GLY A 8 10.19 -47.16 -0.29
C GLY A 8 10.50 -45.92 0.55
N LEU A 9 11.17 -46.09 1.70
CA LEU A 9 11.62 -44.98 2.54
C LEU A 9 12.66 -44.09 1.86
N ILE A 10 13.59 -44.70 1.12
CA ILE A 10 14.63 -43.96 0.38
C ILE A 10 13.99 -43.13 -0.75
N CYS A 11 13.04 -43.70 -1.49
CA CYS A 11 12.32 -42.98 -2.55
C CYS A 11 11.50 -41.80 -2.01
N LEU A 12 10.88 -41.94 -0.83
CA LEU A 12 10.17 -40.84 -0.16
C LEU A 12 11.10 -39.71 0.25
N LEU A 13 12.26 -40.04 0.81
CA LEU A 13 13.26 -39.04 1.20
C LEU A 13 13.82 -38.30 -0.02
N LEU A 14 14.17 -39.02 -1.09
CA LEU A 14 14.65 -38.41 -2.34
C LEU A 14 13.60 -37.50 -2.97
N GLY A 15 12.33 -37.92 -3.02
CA GLY A 15 11.22 -37.10 -3.50
C GLY A 15 11.01 -35.82 -2.68
N PHE A 16 11.18 -35.90 -1.36
CA PHE A 16 11.10 -34.74 -0.46
C PHE A 16 12.22 -33.72 -0.70
N PHE A 17 13.46 -34.19 -0.86
CA PHE A 17 14.61 -33.31 -1.13
C PHE A 17 14.55 -32.67 -2.52
N VAL A 18 14.15 -33.42 -3.55
CA VAL A 18 13.96 -32.87 -4.90
C VAL A 18 12.83 -31.83 -4.91
N GLY A 19 11.71 -32.08 -4.24
CA GLY A 19 10.61 -31.12 -4.14
C GLY A 19 11.03 -29.80 -3.49
N ARG A 20 11.85 -29.85 -2.44
CA ARG A 20 12.42 -28.66 -1.77
C ARG A 20 13.37 -27.87 -2.67
N TYR A 21 14.20 -28.54 -3.47
CA TYR A 21 15.18 -27.89 -4.35
C TYR A 21 14.51 -27.20 -5.56
N THR A 22 13.37 -27.73 -6.02
CA THR A 22 12.65 -27.21 -7.19
C THR A 22 11.75 -26.00 -6.92
N MET A 23 11.76 -25.43 -5.70
CA MET A 23 11.04 -24.21 -5.40
C MET A 23 11.76 -23.01 -6.01
N LYS A 24 11.14 -22.35 -7.00
CA LYS A 24 11.63 -21.04 -7.47
C LYS A 24 10.99 -19.94 -6.66
N GLU A 25 11.81 -18.99 -6.23
CA GLU A 25 11.38 -17.79 -5.53
C GLU A 25 10.89 -16.78 -6.57
N GLY A 26 9.62 -16.39 -6.50
CA GLY A 26 9.07 -15.28 -7.27
C GLY A 26 9.01 -14.05 -6.39
N GLU A 27 9.65 -12.97 -6.79
CA GLU A 27 9.54 -11.67 -6.11
C GLU A 27 8.26 -10.97 -6.58
N ARG A 28 7.41 -10.56 -5.64
CA ARG A 28 6.29 -9.66 -5.91
C ARG A 28 6.37 -8.47 -4.98
N THR A 29 6.64 -7.29 -5.54
CA THR A 29 6.58 -6.03 -4.80
C THR A 29 5.11 -5.66 -4.59
N THR A 30 4.73 -5.43 -3.33
CA THR A 30 3.39 -4.92 -2.98
C THR A 30 3.53 -3.68 -2.13
N TYR A 31 2.88 -2.60 -2.55
CA TYR A 31 2.82 -1.35 -1.79
C TYR A 31 1.66 -1.43 -0.80
N VAL A 32 1.97 -1.37 0.49
CA VAL A 32 0.97 -1.43 1.56
C VAL A 32 0.91 -0.07 2.23
N LYS A 33 -0.29 0.50 2.33
CA LYS A 33 -0.54 1.72 3.09
C LYS A 33 -0.40 1.43 4.59
N GLY A 34 0.44 2.19 5.27
CA GLY A 34 0.59 2.14 6.72
C GLY A 34 -0.53 2.88 7.45
N GLU A 35 -0.48 2.82 8.77
CA GLU A 35 -1.41 3.55 9.64
C GLU A 35 -1.24 5.06 9.48
N THR A 36 -2.36 5.78 9.47
CA THR A 36 -2.34 7.24 9.31
C THR A 36 -2.07 7.90 10.65
N ILE A 37 -0.96 8.61 10.75
CA ILE A 37 -0.62 9.44 11.91
C ILE A 37 -1.35 10.77 11.76
N ARG A 38 -2.09 11.18 12.79
CA ARG A 38 -2.81 12.46 12.80
C ARG A 38 -2.61 13.12 14.14
N ASP A 39 -2.41 14.43 14.12
CA ASP A 39 -2.33 15.24 15.33
C ASP A 39 -2.78 16.67 15.05
N THR A 40 -3.10 17.40 16.11
CA THR A 40 -3.42 18.83 16.08
C THR A 40 -2.63 19.56 17.15
N ILE A 41 -1.75 20.44 16.70
CA ILE A 41 -0.94 21.29 17.57
C ILE A 41 -1.71 22.58 17.79
N THR A 42 -1.99 22.92 19.06
CA THR A 42 -2.88 24.02 19.46
C THR A 42 -2.17 25.21 20.11
N CYS A 43 -0.85 25.16 20.28
CA CYS A 43 -0.06 26.24 20.87
C CYS A 43 1.22 26.47 20.06
N PHE A 44 1.19 27.38 19.09
CA PHE A 44 2.38 27.80 18.36
C PHE A 44 2.99 29.04 19.00
N ILE A 45 4.26 28.93 19.41
CA ILE A 45 5.06 30.08 19.80
C ILE A 45 5.94 30.41 18.59
N PRO A 46 5.83 31.61 18.00
CA PRO A 46 6.68 31.99 16.89
C PRO A 46 8.14 32.14 17.36
N ASP A 47 9.07 31.49 16.66
CA ASP A 47 10.50 31.54 16.99
C ASP A 47 11.11 32.94 16.79
N THR A 48 10.64 33.66 15.77
CA THR A 48 11.06 35.03 15.47
C THR A 48 9.87 35.88 15.06
N VAL A 49 9.72 37.04 15.71
CA VAL A 49 8.72 38.05 15.36
C VAL A 49 9.45 39.27 14.82
N ARG A 50 9.13 39.67 13.59
CA ARG A 50 9.67 40.87 12.96
C ARG A 50 8.55 41.89 12.81
N LEU A 51 8.82 43.11 13.27
CA LEU A 51 7.95 44.24 12.94
C LEU A 51 8.25 44.63 11.48
N SER A 52 7.32 44.37 10.57
CA SER A 52 7.33 45.05 9.28
C SER A 52 7.06 46.53 9.56
N GLY A 53 8.01 47.42 9.24
CA GLY A 53 8.03 48.79 9.75
C GLY A 53 6.72 49.57 9.64
N GLU A 54 5.98 49.43 8.52
CA GLU A 54 4.71 50.13 8.30
C GLU A 54 3.48 49.24 8.52
N VAL A 55 2.47 49.81 9.17
CA VAL A 55 1.16 49.19 9.37
C VAL A 55 0.38 49.19 8.05
N HIS A 56 -0.07 48.02 7.62
CA HIS A 56 -0.83 47.87 6.40
C HIS A 56 -2.34 47.90 6.71
N TYR A 57 -3.06 48.82 6.07
CA TYR A 57 -4.51 48.98 6.23
C TYR A 57 -5.29 48.46 5.03
N LYS A 58 -6.51 47.99 5.26
CA LYS A 58 -7.46 47.60 4.22
C LYS A 58 -8.25 48.82 3.74
N TYR A 59 -7.63 49.63 2.87
CA TYR A 59 -8.19 50.89 2.39
C TYR A 59 -9.60 50.74 1.79
N ARG A 60 -10.51 51.59 2.26
CA ARG A 60 -11.80 51.86 1.62
C ARG A 60 -11.82 53.30 1.13
N PHE A 61 -12.48 53.50 0.00
CA PHE A 61 -12.62 54.80 -0.62
C PHE A 61 -14.08 55.22 -0.63
N LYS A 62 -14.33 56.52 -0.44
CA LYS A 62 -15.65 57.13 -0.59
C LYS A 62 -15.56 58.34 -1.50
N THR A 63 -16.64 58.58 -2.24
CA THR A 63 -16.76 59.78 -3.06
C THR A 63 -17.12 60.94 -2.14
N ASP A 64 -16.40 62.06 -2.27
CA ASP A 64 -16.68 63.25 -1.50
C ASP A 64 -17.92 63.99 -2.05
N THR A 65 -18.57 64.78 -1.21
CA THR A 65 -19.70 65.64 -1.62
C THR A 65 -19.24 66.86 -2.39
N VAL A 66 -18.00 67.32 -2.17
CA VAL A 66 -17.41 68.51 -2.82
C VAL A 66 -16.73 68.16 -4.15
N TYR A 67 -15.95 67.09 -4.20
CA TYR A 67 -15.24 66.62 -5.41
C TYR A 67 -15.69 65.20 -5.75
N ARG A 68 -16.62 65.07 -6.70
CA ARG A 68 -17.25 63.79 -7.08
C ARG A 68 -16.37 62.91 -7.98
N ASP A 69 -15.35 63.52 -8.53
CA ASP A 69 -14.43 63.01 -9.54
C ASP A 69 -13.17 62.38 -8.92
N VAL A 70 -12.89 62.64 -7.64
CA VAL A 70 -11.73 62.08 -6.93
C VAL A 70 -12.19 61.28 -5.69
N PRO A 71 -12.05 59.94 -5.68
CA PRO A 71 -12.36 59.13 -4.51
C PRO A 71 -11.34 59.41 -3.40
N THR A 72 -11.82 59.77 -2.22
CA THR A 72 -10.99 60.03 -1.03
C THR A 72 -11.00 58.82 -0.12
N VAL A 73 -9.89 58.57 0.59
CA VAL A 73 -9.80 57.47 1.56
C VAL A 73 -10.79 57.70 2.69
N ASP A 74 -11.69 56.73 2.88
CA ASP A 74 -12.59 56.72 4.03
C ASP A 74 -11.85 56.17 5.24
N ARG A 75 -11.38 57.06 6.13
CA ARG A 75 -10.57 56.69 7.30
C ARG A 75 -11.32 55.74 8.23
N GLU A 76 -12.58 56.04 8.55
CA GLU A 76 -13.41 55.21 9.44
C GLU A 76 -13.70 53.86 8.81
N GLY A 77 -14.12 53.84 7.54
CA GLY A 77 -14.37 52.60 6.80
C GLY A 77 -13.13 51.74 6.66
N THR A 78 -11.95 52.35 6.49
CA THR A 78 -10.64 51.67 6.42
C THR A 78 -10.25 51.08 7.77
N LEU A 79 -10.44 51.80 8.87
CA LEU A 79 -10.13 51.29 10.21
C LEU A 79 -11.05 50.12 10.56
N LYS A 80 -12.36 50.29 10.34
CA LYS A 80 -13.37 49.26 10.57
C LYS A 80 -13.09 48.00 9.74
N SER A 81 -12.82 48.15 8.44
CA SER A 81 -12.51 47.00 7.57
C SER A 81 -11.24 46.28 7.98
N THR A 82 -10.22 47.01 8.45
CA THR A 82 -8.95 46.43 8.90
C THR A 82 -9.15 45.63 10.19
N ILE A 83 -9.89 46.17 11.15
CA ILE A 83 -10.18 45.48 12.42
C ILE A 83 -11.06 44.24 12.18
N GLU A 84 -12.11 44.38 11.35
CA GLU A 84 -12.96 43.25 10.96
C GLU A 84 -12.13 42.14 10.30
N ASP A 85 -11.25 42.50 9.36
CA ASP A 85 -10.39 41.55 8.65
C ASP A 85 -9.36 40.86 9.55
N TRP A 86 -8.84 41.58 10.54
CA TRP A 86 -7.92 41.06 11.56
C TRP A 86 -8.57 40.01 12.45
N ASN A 87 -9.87 40.19 12.75
CA ASN A 87 -10.64 39.28 13.59
C ASN A 87 -11.11 38.01 12.85
N LEU A 88 -10.99 37.97 11.52
CA LEU A 88 -11.37 36.78 10.74
C LEU A 88 -10.43 35.61 11.01
N ILE A 89 -11.02 34.44 11.22
CA ILE A 89 -10.32 33.15 11.23
C ILE A 89 -10.16 32.69 9.78
N ARG A 90 -8.93 32.39 9.39
CA ARG A 90 -8.58 31.89 8.05
C ARG A 90 -8.10 30.46 8.14
N ASP A 91 -8.91 29.55 7.62
CA ASP A 91 -8.58 28.13 7.54
C ASP A 91 -8.00 27.79 6.16
N TYR A 92 -6.79 27.23 6.15
CA TYR A 92 -6.11 26.76 4.95
C TYR A 92 -5.97 25.25 5.01
N LYS A 93 -6.51 24.54 4.02
CA LYS A 93 -6.36 23.08 3.89
C LYS A 93 -5.61 22.78 2.60
N ARG A 94 -4.53 22.03 2.70
CA ARG A 94 -3.72 21.66 1.52
C ARG A 94 -3.11 20.29 1.68
N THR A 95 -3.10 19.54 0.59
CA THR A 95 -2.29 18.32 0.47
C THR A 95 -0.89 18.72 0.00
N LEU A 96 0.14 18.42 0.79
CA LEU A 96 1.53 18.76 0.45
C LEU A 96 2.09 17.79 -0.60
N PHE A 97 1.80 16.50 -0.45
CA PHE A 97 2.15 15.47 -1.42
C PHE A 97 1.24 14.25 -1.30
N ASP A 98 1.10 13.53 -2.40
CA ASP A 98 0.40 12.25 -2.53
C ASP A 98 1.19 11.42 -3.56
N ASN A 99 2.24 10.73 -3.09
CA ASN A 99 3.22 10.04 -3.92
C ASN A 99 3.59 8.66 -3.35
N GLU A 100 4.64 8.03 -3.88
CA GLU A 100 5.14 6.72 -3.42
C GLU A 100 5.59 6.70 -1.96
N SER A 101 5.95 7.86 -1.39
CA SER A 101 6.28 8.01 0.03
C SER A 101 5.04 8.15 0.93
N GLY A 102 3.85 8.22 0.33
CA GLY A 102 2.57 8.33 0.99
C GLY A 102 1.89 9.67 0.77
N LYS A 103 0.97 10.01 1.68
CA LYS A 103 0.10 11.18 1.58
C LYS A 103 0.19 12.05 2.82
N LEU A 104 0.48 13.33 2.64
CA LEU A 104 0.48 14.32 3.73
C LEU A 104 -0.52 15.43 3.44
N ALA A 105 -1.51 15.56 4.32
CA ALA A 105 -2.45 16.67 4.34
C ALA A 105 -2.18 17.55 5.57
N VAL A 106 -2.23 18.86 5.38
CA VAL A 106 -2.09 19.86 6.44
C VAL A 106 -3.28 20.82 6.44
N GLY A 107 -3.71 21.19 7.63
CA GLY A 107 -4.71 22.21 7.91
C GLY A 107 -4.11 23.25 8.84
N LEU A 108 -4.20 24.53 8.47
CA LEU A 108 -3.74 25.66 9.26
C LEU A 108 -4.96 26.53 9.58
N SER A 109 -5.03 27.06 10.79
CA SER A 109 -6.01 28.08 11.18
C SER A 109 -5.28 29.29 11.73
N VAL A 110 -5.48 30.45 11.09
CA VAL A 110 -4.79 31.69 11.42
C VAL A 110 -5.80 32.74 11.84
N GLN A 111 -5.54 33.41 12.97
CA GLN A 111 -6.33 34.54 13.46
C GLN A 111 -5.39 35.55 14.12
N TYR A 112 -5.70 36.84 14.00
CA TYR A 112 -4.85 37.91 14.56
C TYR A 112 -3.40 37.87 14.05
N ASN A 113 -3.21 37.38 12.82
CA ASN A 113 -1.89 37.10 12.24
C ASN A 113 -1.05 36.10 13.03
N GLU A 114 -1.68 35.28 13.86
CA GLU A 114 -1.07 34.21 14.63
C GLU A 114 -1.63 32.86 14.19
N LEU A 115 -0.76 31.86 14.09
CA LEU A 115 -1.18 30.49 13.81
C LEU A 115 -1.77 29.89 15.08
N GLN A 116 -3.08 29.67 15.08
CA GLN A 116 -3.80 29.12 16.24
C GLN A 116 -3.68 27.59 16.25
N HIS A 117 -3.91 26.96 15.09
CA HIS A 117 -3.97 25.51 14.98
C HIS A 117 -3.23 25.02 13.73
N LEU A 118 -2.44 23.95 13.90
CA LEU A 118 -1.91 23.14 12.81
C LEU A 118 -2.39 21.70 12.99
N THR A 119 -3.23 21.24 12.09
CA THR A 119 -3.61 19.84 11.97
C THR A 119 -2.79 19.21 10.85
N TYR A 120 -2.25 18.01 11.07
CA TYR A 120 -1.65 17.23 10.00
C TYR A 120 -2.17 15.80 10.00
N ALA A 121 -2.22 15.20 8.82
CA ALA A 121 -2.55 13.81 8.61
C ALA A 121 -1.57 13.21 7.60
N TYR A 122 -0.75 12.27 8.06
CA TYR A 122 0.25 11.58 7.25
C TYR A 122 -0.05 10.08 7.15
N THR A 123 -0.22 9.59 5.94
CA THR A 123 -0.38 8.16 5.64
C THR A 123 0.86 7.67 4.89
N PRO A 124 1.82 6.98 5.56
CA PRO A 124 3.00 6.45 4.88
C PRO A 124 2.62 5.28 3.97
N VAL A 125 3.33 5.13 2.86
CA VAL A 125 3.29 3.92 2.03
C VAL A 125 4.61 3.19 2.22
N ARG A 126 4.54 1.90 2.59
CA ARG A 126 5.73 1.05 2.73
C ARG A 126 5.73 0.00 1.63
N GLU A 127 6.87 -0.14 0.98
CA GLU A 127 7.11 -1.26 0.08
C GLU A 127 7.30 -2.53 0.91
N ARG A 128 6.48 -3.56 0.66
CA ARG A 128 6.70 -4.91 1.14
C ARG A 128 7.00 -5.80 -0.05
N VAL A 129 8.24 -6.27 -0.13
CA VAL A 129 8.62 -7.36 -1.03
C VAL A 129 8.09 -8.67 -0.42
N MET A 130 7.10 -9.29 -1.05
CA MET A 130 6.65 -10.63 -0.68
C MET A 130 7.34 -11.64 -1.59
N ILE A 131 8.13 -12.54 -1.00
CA ILE A 131 8.72 -13.67 -1.72
C ILE A 131 7.67 -14.78 -1.75
N VAL A 132 7.04 -14.97 -2.91
CA VAL A 132 6.08 -16.07 -3.11
C VAL A 132 6.86 -17.28 -3.62
N LYS A 133 6.98 -18.31 -2.79
CA LYS A 133 7.56 -19.59 -3.19
C LYS A 133 6.53 -20.39 -3.96
N LYS A 134 6.71 -20.52 -5.28
CA LYS A 134 5.89 -21.44 -6.09
C LYS A 134 6.70 -22.70 -6.36
N SER A 135 6.10 -23.86 -6.07
CA SER A 135 6.69 -25.15 -6.43
C SER A 135 6.60 -25.31 -7.94
N VAL A 136 7.73 -25.45 -8.62
CA VAL A 136 7.77 -25.68 -10.07
C VAL A 136 7.46 -27.13 -10.40
N TRP A 137 7.88 -28.04 -9.52
CA TRP A 137 7.57 -29.45 -9.61
C TRP A 137 6.62 -29.86 -8.47
N VAL A 138 5.53 -30.54 -8.81
CA VAL A 138 4.55 -31.06 -7.84
C VAL A 138 4.51 -32.59 -7.95
N PRO A 139 5.12 -33.33 -7.01
CA PRO A 139 5.01 -34.79 -7.01
C PRO A 139 3.59 -35.20 -6.62
N PHE A 140 3.10 -36.29 -7.21
CA PHE A 140 1.84 -36.90 -6.83
C PHE A 140 1.96 -38.42 -6.80
N VAL A 141 1.11 -39.03 -5.98
CA VAL A 141 0.92 -40.48 -5.92
C VAL A 141 -0.51 -40.75 -6.37
N SER A 142 -0.67 -41.80 -7.16
CA SER A 142 -1.95 -42.21 -7.72
C SER A 142 -2.15 -43.68 -7.43
N ALA A 143 -3.31 -44.03 -6.87
CA ALA A 143 -3.75 -45.42 -6.78
C ALA A 143 -5.03 -45.53 -7.61
N SER A 144 -5.08 -46.51 -8.52
CA SER A 144 -6.26 -46.81 -9.30
C SER A 144 -6.66 -48.26 -9.09
N PHE A 145 -7.93 -48.47 -8.78
CA PHE A 145 -8.53 -49.78 -8.57
C PHE A 145 -9.56 -50.02 -9.67
N TYR A 146 -9.41 -51.11 -10.42
CA TYR A 146 -10.32 -51.45 -11.52
C TYR A 146 -11.28 -52.57 -11.06
N THR A 147 -12.57 -52.24 -10.94
CA THR A 147 -13.57 -53.09 -10.28
C THR A 147 -13.94 -54.35 -11.07
N GLU A 148 -13.74 -54.36 -12.39
CA GLU A 148 -14.13 -55.50 -13.25
C GLU A 148 -13.04 -56.58 -13.42
N GLY A 149 -11.81 -56.36 -12.91
CA GLY A 149 -10.67 -57.27 -13.08
C GLY A 149 -9.80 -57.53 -11.84
N HIS A 150 -10.17 -57.00 -10.66
CA HIS A 150 -9.37 -57.08 -9.42
C HIS A 150 -7.92 -56.57 -9.53
N ASP A 151 -7.63 -55.70 -10.50
CA ASP A 151 -6.30 -55.15 -10.69
C ASP A 151 -6.11 -53.87 -9.88
N LEU A 152 -5.17 -53.94 -8.95
CA LEU A 152 -4.69 -52.83 -8.15
C LEU A 152 -3.46 -52.23 -8.83
N SER A 153 -3.55 -50.97 -9.20
CA SER A 153 -2.46 -50.24 -9.85
C SER A 153 -1.97 -49.10 -8.95
N PHE A 154 -0.66 -49.03 -8.77
CA PHE A 154 0.00 -47.97 -8.03
C PHE A 154 0.92 -47.22 -8.96
N GLY A 155 0.81 -45.90 -8.94
CA GLY A 155 1.61 -45.03 -9.76
C GLY A 155 2.02 -43.78 -9.03
N GLY A 156 3.00 -43.11 -9.57
CA GLY A 156 3.48 -41.83 -9.09
C GLY A 156 3.96 -41.00 -10.27
N GLY A 157 4.01 -39.70 -10.07
CA GLY A 157 4.41 -38.80 -11.11
C GLY A 157 4.79 -37.44 -10.58
N CYS A 158 5.13 -36.54 -11.49
CA CYS A 158 5.41 -35.16 -11.18
C CYS A 158 4.79 -34.24 -12.23
N PHE A 159 4.26 -33.12 -11.77
CA PHE A 159 3.83 -32.02 -12.62
C PHE A 159 4.92 -30.97 -12.71
N TYR A 160 5.29 -30.57 -13.92
CA TYR A 160 5.99 -29.34 -14.20
C TYR A 160 4.97 -28.29 -14.65
N HIS A 161 4.67 -27.32 -13.77
CA HIS A 161 3.52 -26.43 -13.93
C HIS A 161 2.22 -27.22 -14.19
N ASP A 162 1.64 -27.11 -15.38
CA ASP A 162 0.37 -27.74 -15.75
C ASP A 162 0.55 -29.07 -16.51
N LEU A 163 1.79 -29.42 -16.90
CA LEU A 163 2.12 -30.67 -17.61
C LEU A 163 2.65 -31.71 -16.62
N GLY A 164 1.98 -32.86 -16.54
CA GLY A 164 2.34 -33.97 -15.66
C GLY A 164 2.84 -35.20 -16.39
N PHE A 165 3.85 -35.83 -15.83
CA PHE A 165 4.29 -37.17 -16.24
C PHE A 165 3.87 -38.16 -15.15
N ARG A 166 3.12 -39.19 -15.55
CA ARG A 166 2.64 -40.26 -14.67
C ARG A 166 3.27 -41.58 -15.08
N ILE A 167 3.68 -42.33 -14.08
CA ILE A 167 4.18 -43.68 -14.19
C ILE A 167 3.24 -44.56 -13.36
N GLU A 168 2.64 -45.57 -13.97
CA GLU A 168 1.75 -46.54 -13.30
C GLU A 168 2.29 -47.95 -13.43
N TYR A 169 2.32 -48.68 -12.33
CA TYR A 169 2.66 -50.08 -12.27
C TYR A 169 1.40 -50.93 -12.08
N LYS A 170 1.21 -51.91 -12.96
CA LYS A 170 0.17 -52.95 -12.88
C LYS A 170 0.86 -54.32 -12.81
N CYS A 171 0.18 -55.33 -12.26
CA CYS A 171 0.72 -56.70 -12.19
C CYS A 171 1.16 -57.25 -13.57
N ASP A 172 0.58 -56.75 -14.65
CA ASP A 172 0.80 -57.21 -16.03
C ASP A 172 1.70 -56.27 -16.87
N GLY A 173 2.20 -55.16 -16.30
CA GLY A 173 3.09 -54.25 -17.01
C GLY A 173 3.16 -52.83 -16.46
N PHE A 174 3.90 -51.98 -17.18
CA PHE A 174 4.12 -50.58 -16.81
C PHE A 174 3.47 -49.65 -17.84
N ASN A 175 2.80 -48.59 -17.37
CA ASN A 175 2.16 -47.60 -18.21
C ASN A 175 2.72 -46.20 -17.94
N VAL A 176 2.99 -45.44 -19.01
CA VAL A 176 3.45 -44.06 -18.95
C VAL A 176 2.33 -43.17 -19.49
N GLY A 177 1.83 -42.26 -18.66
CA GLY A 177 0.79 -41.31 -19.02
C GLY A 177 1.30 -39.87 -19.00
N LEU A 178 0.80 -39.04 -19.92
CA LEU A 178 0.97 -37.60 -19.88
C LEU A 178 -0.35 -36.98 -19.40
N MET A 179 -0.27 -36.08 -18.45
CA MET A 179 -1.41 -35.44 -17.80
C MET A 179 -1.35 -33.93 -18.02
N TYR A 180 -2.51 -33.29 -18.14
CA TYR A 180 -2.62 -31.84 -18.18
C TYR A 180 -3.59 -31.38 -17.09
N LYS A 181 -3.18 -30.38 -16.31
CA LYS A 181 -3.95 -29.81 -15.22
C LYS A 181 -4.75 -28.61 -15.75
N PHE A 182 -6.08 -28.76 -15.85
CA PHE A 182 -7.02 -27.68 -16.18
C PHE A 182 -7.42 -26.89 -14.93
#